data_AF-A0AA96IZU7-F1
#
_entry.id   AF-A0AA96IZU7-F1
#
_cell.length_a   1.000
_cell.length_b   1.000
_cell.length_c   1.000
_cell.angle_alpha   90.00
_cell.angle_beta   90.00
_cell.angle_gamma   90.00
#
_symmetry.space_group_name_H-M   'P 1'
#
loop_
_entity.id
_entity.type
_entity.pdbx_description
1 polymer ?
#
loop_
_entity_poly.entity_id
_entity_poly.type
_entity_poly.pdbx_seq_one_letter_code
_entity_poly.pdbx_strand_id
1 'polypeptide(L)'
;MWIREPSGITSQPDERFFTGDGATLIEFQRLRVEAALQLAAAIPAQEAIAEACEFVKEQAGITLSSDQLLAIYSLYPYERGRLADGQWGDTDVRDDALDVVAHFFLQSRWPMGKDNVDIDVFVTRLQRVAAMFGY
;
A
#
# COMPACT_ATOMS: atom_id res chain seq x y z
N MET A 1 -48.30 14.30 -5.65
CA MET A 1 -48.20 13.38 -4.50
C MET A 1 -46.89 12.64 -4.69
N TRP A 2 -45.82 13.11 -4.04
CA TRP A 2 -44.45 12.62 -4.27
C TRP A 2 -44.10 11.59 -3.20
N ILE A 3 -43.93 10.35 -3.62
CA ILE A 3 -43.43 9.26 -2.80
C ILE A 3 -41.90 9.38 -2.81
N ARG A 4 -41.31 9.70 -1.65
CA ARG A 4 -39.85 9.62 -1.43
C ARG A 4 -39.53 8.20 -0.97
N GLU A 5 -38.75 7.48 -1.76
CA GLU A 5 -38.05 6.27 -1.35
C GLU A 5 -36.92 6.64 -0.37
N PRO A 6 -36.62 5.81 0.65
CA PRO A 6 -35.57 6.08 1.61
C PRO A 6 -34.20 5.94 0.94
N SER A 7 -33.47 7.05 0.87
CA SER A 7 -32.11 7.12 0.36
C SER A 7 -31.19 6.24 1.20
N GLY A 8 -30.37 5.46 0.48
CA GLY A 8 -29.38 4.54 1.05
C GLY A 8 -28.49 5.18 2.10
N ILE A 9 -28.17 4.38 3.10
CA ILE A 9 -27.23 4.68 4.19
C ILE A 9 -25.88 5.01 3.56
N THR A 10 -25.54 6.29 3.55
CA THR A 10 -24.19 6.78 3.24
C THR A 10 -23.28 6.39 4.40
N SER A 11 -22.44 5.38 4.19
CA SER A 11 -21.31 5.05 5.05
C SER A 11 -20.20 6.11 4.89
N GLN A 12 -20.42 7.30 5.42
CA GLN A 12 -19.32 8.20 5.77
C GLN A 12 -19.20 8.19 7.29
N PRO A 13 -18.06 7.76 7.86
CA PRO A 13 -17.86 7.88 9.29
C PRO A 13 -17.81 9.37 9.65
N ASP A 14 -18.78 9.79 10.44
CA ASP A 14 -18.93 11.16 10.95
C ASP A 14 -17.67 11.51 11.79
N GLU A 15 -16.88 12.47 11.33
CA GLU A 15 -15.62 12.93 11.96
C GLU A 15 -15.83 13.63 13.33
N ARG A 16 -17.02 13.49 13.94
CA ARG A 16 -17.46 14.16 15.16
C ARG A 16 -17.20 13.36 16.45
N PHE A 17 -16.25 12.43 16.46
CA PHE A 17 -15.97 11.56 17.62
C PHE A 17 -14.54 11.66 18.20
N PHE A 18 -13.89 12.82 18.08
CA PHE A 18 -12.65 13.08 18.82
C PHE A 18 -12.93 13.80 20.15
N THR A 19 -13.62 13.13 21.08
CA THR A 19 -13.61 13.48 22.50
C THR A 19 -12.54 12.63 23.19
N GLY A 20 -11.52 13.31 23.75
CA GLY A 20 -10.33 12.71 24.34
C GLY A 20 -10.59 11.86 25.58
N ASP A 21 -10.94 10.59 25.37
CA ASP A 21 -10.94 9.56 26.40
C ASP A 21 -10.02 8.42 25.95
N GLY A 22 -9.06 8.02 26.79
CA GLY A 22 -8.06 7.00 26.44
C GLY A 22 -8.67 5.64 26.07
N ALA A 23 -9.90 5.37 26.53
CA ALA A 23 -10.67 4.19 26.15
C ALA A 23 -11.04 4.14 24.66
N THR A 24 -11.38 5.28 24.04
CA THR A 24 -11.75 5.31 22.61
C THR A 24 -10.52 5.16 21.72
N LEU A 25 -9.36 5.67 22.15
CA LEU A 25 -8.09 5.48 21.45
C LEU A 25 -7.63 4.02 21.46
N ILE A 26 -7.72 3.34 22.62
CA ILE A 26 -7.34 1.92 22.73
C ILE A 26 -8.28 1.05 21.90
N GLU A 27 -9.59 1.33 21.91
CA GLU A 27 -10.55 0.59 21.11
C GLU A 27 -10.33 0.80 19.60
N PHE A 28 -10.05 2.03 19.18
CA PHE A 28 -9.68 2.33 17.80
C PHE A 28 -8.37 1.64 17.38
N GLN A 29 -7.35 1.63 18.25
CA GLN A 29 -6.11 0.89 18.01
C GLN A 29 -6.36 -0.62 17.88
N ARG A 30 -7.21 -1.19 18.75
CA ARG A 30 -7.58 -2.61 18.68
C ARG A 30 -8.25 -2.95 17.35
N LEU A 31 -9.26 -2.17 16.95
CA LEU A 31 -9.96 -2.36 15.68
C LEU A 31 -9.01 -2.24 14.47
N ARG A 32 -8.05 -1.32 14.51
CA ARG A 32 -7.02 -1.20 13.46
C ARG A 32 -6.10 -2.42 13.40
N VAL A 33 -5.68 -2.95 14.55
CA VAL A 33 -4.85 -4.16 14.60
C VAL A 33 -5.63 -5.37 14.10
N GLU A 34 -6.89 -5.53 14.50
CA GLU A 34 -7.76 -6.61 14.03
C GLU A 34 -7.96 -6.56 12.51
N ALA A 35 -8.23 -5.37 11.95
CA ALA A 35 -8.33 -5.18 10.51
C ALA A 35 -7.01 -5.47 9.78
N ALA A 36 -5.88 -5.01 10.33
CA ALA A 36 -4.56 -5.28 9.77
C ALA A 36 -4.22 -6.77 9.78
N LEU A 37 -4.61 -7.52 10.82
CA LEU A 37 -4.42 -8.96 10.90
C LEU A 37 -5.28 -9.73 9.88
N GLN A 38 -6.51 -9.28 9.64
CA GLN A 38 -7.37 -9.86 8.61
C GLN A 38 -6.79 -9.61 7.21
N LEU A 39 -6.35 -8.38 6.93
CA LEU A 39 -5.68 -8.01 5.69
C LEU A 39 -4.38 -8.79 5.49
N ALA A 40 -3.59 -9.00 6.54
CA ALA A 40 -2.32 -9.73 6.47
C ALA A 40 -2.47 -11.15 5.91
N ALA A 41 -3.65 -11.78 6.05
CA ALA A 41 -3.93 -13.10 5.52
C ALA A 41 -4.44 -13.10 4.07
N ALA A 42 -4.79 -11.93 3.51
CA ALA A 42 -5.32 -11.80 2.17
C ALA A 42 -4.24 -12.02 1.11
N ILE A 43 -4.66 -12.61 -0.02
CA ILE A 43 -3.80 -12.90 -1.17
C ILE A 43 -4.28 -12.02 -2.33
N PRO A 44 -3.41 -11.17 -2.90
CA PRO A 44 -3.78 -10.34 -4.03
C PRO A 44 -4.21 -11.13 -5.25
N ALA A 45 -5.17 -10.59 -6.00
CA ALA A 45 -5.50 -11.10 -7.32
C ALA A 45 -4.30 -10.98 -8.27
N GLN A 46 -4.23 -11.87 -9.26
CA GLN A 46 -3.11 -11.88 -10.20
C GLN A 46 -3.06 -10.59 -11.02
N GLU A 47 -4.21 -10.00 -11.37
CA GLU A 47 -4.25 -8.72 -12.07
C GLU A 47 -3.62 -7.60 -11.24
N ALA A 48 -3.94 -7.51 -9.94
CA ALA A 48 -3.39 -6.47 -9.06
C ALA A 48 -1.86 -6.56 -8.93
N ILE A 49 -1.31 -7.78 -8.88
CA ILE A 49 0.14 -7.99 -8.86
C ILE A 49 0.77 -7.60 -10.20
N ALA A 50 0.13 -7.94 -11.33
CA ALA A 50 0.63 -7.58 -12.65
C ALA A 50 0.65 -6.05 -12.85
N GLU A 51 -0.40 -5.35 -12.41
CA GLU A 51 -0.47 -3.90 -12.44
C GLU A 51 0.61 -3.27 -11.54
N ALA A 52 0.88 -3.86 -10.37
CA ALA A 52 1.97 -3.45 -9.50
C ALA A 52 3.37 -3.65 -10.12
N CYS A 53 3.59 -4.77 -10.81
CA CYS A 53 4.82 -5.01 -11.56
C CYS A 53 5.07 -3.93 -12.62
N GLU A 54 4.06 -3.60 -13.42
CA GLU A 54 4.20 -2.56 -14.45
C GLU A 54 4.43 -1.19 -13.83
N PHE A 55 3.74 -0.86 -12.74
CA PHE A 55 3.96 0.42 -12.06
C PHE A 55 5.36 0.56 -11.45
N VAL A 56 5.87 -0.51 -10.80
CA VAL A 56 7.26 -0.52 -10.30
C VAL A 56 8.25 -0.34 -11.45
N LYS A 57 8.00 -0.98 -12.59
CA LYS A 57 8.83 -0.82 -13.78
C LYS A 57 8.78 0.59 -14.35
N GLU A 58 7.61 1.22 -14.40
CA GLU A 58 7.45 2.60 -14.88
C GLU A 58 8.14 3.61 -13.98
N GLN A 59 8.02 3.47 -12.66
CA GLN A 59 8.53 4.46 -11.70
C GLN A 59 9.99 4.22 -11.31
N ALA A 60 10.39 2.95 -11.12
CA ALA A 60 11.73 2.60 -10.64
C ALA A 60 12.61 1.98 -11.74
N GLY A 61 12.08 1.66 -12.92
CA GLY A 61 12.84 1.01 -14.00
C GLY A 61 13.25 -0.43 -13.70
N ILE A 62 12.64 -1.08 -12.71
CA ILE A 62 12.98 -2.44 -12.27
C ILE A 62 11.93 -3.41 -12.81
N THR A 63 12.36 -4.44 -13.53
CA THR A 63 11.47 -5.45 -14.07
C THR A 63 11.38 -6.62 -13.10
N LEU A 64 10.21 -6.81 -12.48
CA LEU A 64 9.92 -7.94 -11.61
C LEU A 64 8.84 -8.81 -12.24
N SER A 65 9.01 -10.14 -12.17
CA SER A 65 7.89 -11.05 -12.43
C SER A 65 6.87 -10.98 -11.29
N SER A 66 5.61 -11.37 -11.56
CA SER A 66 4.57 -11.43 -10.53
C SER A 66 4.98 -12.31 -9.34
N ASP A 67 5.65 -13.44 -9.59
CA ASP A 67 6.14 -14.33 -8.54
C ASP A 67 7.22 -13.67 -7.68
N GLN A 68 8.13 -12.91 -8.30
CA GLN A 68 9.18 -12.17 -7.58
C GLN A 68 8.57 -11.07 -6.72
N LEU A 69 7.65 -10.28 -7.26
CA LEU A 69 6.98 -9.22 -6.51
C LEU A 69 6.15 -9.80 -5.36
N LEU A 70 5.41 -10.90 -5.60
CA LEU A 70 4.65 -11.58 -4.56
C LEU A 70 5.57 -12.15 -3.46
N ALA A 71 6.75 -12.68 -3.82
CA ALA A 71 7.74 -13.13 -2.87
C ALA A 71 8.27 -11.97 -2.00
N ILE A 72 8.49 -10.79 -2.59
CA ILE A 72 8.85 -9.58 -1.83
C ILE A 72 7.71 -9.22 -0.87
N TYR A 73 6.46 -9.13 -1.36
CA TYR A 73 5.27 -8.84 -0.54
C TYR A 73 5.01 -9.85 0.58
N SER A 74 5.54 -11.07 0.50
CA SER A 74 5.44 -12.03 1.60
C SER A 74 6.14 -11.56 2.88
N LEU A 75 7.09 -10.61 2.76
CA LEU A 75 7.78 -9.96 3.88
C LEU A 75 7.00 -8.75 4.43
N TYR A 76 5.98 -8.28 3.71
CA TYR A 76 5.19 -7.07 3.98
C TYR A 76 3.71 -7.43 4.03
N PRO A 77 3.28 -8.18 5.06
CA PRO A 77 1.95 -8.79 5.08
C PRO A 77 0.83 -7.74 5.09
N TYR A 78 1.04 -6.58 5.72
CA TYR A 78 0.05 -5.51 5.75
C TYR A 78 -0.17 -4.90 4.37
N GLU A 79 0.90 -4.54 3.69
CA GLU A 79 0.92 -3.95 2.34
C GLU A 79 0.40 -4.96 1.31
N ARG A 80 0.74 -6.26 1.48
CA ARG A 80 0.16 -7.34 0.69
C ARG A 80 -1.36 -7.42 0.86
N GLY A 81 -1.82 -7.30 2.10
CA GLY A 81 -3.24 -7.26 2.41
C GLY A 81 -3.95 -6.07 1.78
N ARG A 82 -3.32 -4.88 1.85
CA ARG A 82 -3.81 -3.67 1.19
C ARG A 82 -3.88 -3.83 -0.33
N LEU A 83 -2.90 -4.47 -0.95
CA LEU A 83 -2.95 -4.78 -2.38
C LEU A 83 -4.06 -5.79 -2.73
N ALA A 84 -4.41 -6.68 -1.81
CA ALA A 84 -5.45 -7.68 -2.01
C ALA A 84 -6.88 -7.14 -1.87
N ASP A 85 -7.08 -6.24 -0.90
CA ASP A 85 -8.38 -5.64 -0.60
C ASP A 85 -8.62 -4.32 -1.33
N GLY A 86 -7.53 -3.58 -1.59
CA GLY A 86 -7.53 -2.28 -2.20
C GLY A 86 -7.83 -2.32 -3.69
N GLN A 87 -8.53 -1.30 -4.17
CA GLN A 87 -8.64 -1.06 -5.59
C GLN A 87 -7.30 -0.48 -6.08
N TRP A 88 -6.69 -1.05 -7.11
CA TRP A 88 -5.45 -0.52 -7.70
C TRP A 88 -5.54 0.95 -8.17
N GLY A 89 -6.76 1.49 -8.30
CA GLY A 89 -7.00 2.91 -8.55
C GLY A 89 -6.67 3.82 -7.36
N ASP A 90 -6.48 3.28 -6.16
CA ASP A 90 -6.08 4.02 -4.96
C ASP A 90 -4.59 4.39 -5.04
N THR A 91 -4.30 5.68 -4.89
CA THR A 91 -2.92 6.20 -4.95
C THR A 91 -2.10 5.68 -3.77
N ASP A 92 -2.71 5.48 -2.61
CA ASP A 92 -1.99 5.01 -1.43
C ASP A 92 -1.51 3.56 -1.61
N VAL A 93 -2.27 2.72 -2.34
CA VAL A 93 -1.87 1.33 -2.64
C VAL A 93 -0.71 1.29 -3.64
N ARG A 94 -0.66 2.25 -4.56
CA ARG A 94 0.45 2.39 -5.51
C ARG A 94 1.73 2.87 -4.83
N ASP A 95 1.61 3.86 -3.95
CA ASP A 95 2.74 4.37 -3.18
C ASP A 95 3.32 3.27 -2.27
N ASP A 96 2.46 2.45 -1.64
CA ASP A 96 2.89 1.27 -0.88
C ASP A 96 3.75 0.30 -1.73
N ALA A 97 3.43 0.12 -3.01
CA ALA A 97 4.22 -0.76 -3.88
C ALA A 97 5.65 -0.24 -4.09
N LEU A 98 5.81 1.08 -4.21
CA LEU A 98 7.14 1.70 -4.31
C LEU A 98 7.89 1.63 -2.98
N ASP A 99 7.19 1.84 -1.86
CA ASP A 99 7.74 1.72 -0.51
C ASP A 99 8.23 0.29 -0.22
N VAL A 100 7.45 -0.73 -0.58
CA VAL A 100 7.82 -2.15 -0.44
C VAL A 100 9.10 -2.46 -1.20
N VAL A 101 9.21 -2.02 -2.45
CA VAL A 101 10.38 -2.27 -3.30
C VAL A 101 11.60 -1.48 -2.80
N ALA A 102 11.42 -0.21 -2.44
CA ALA A 102 12.47 0.62 -1.86
C ALA A 102 12.99 0.02 -0.54
N HIS A 103 12.09 -0.46 0.31
CA HIS A 103 12.46 -1.04 1.60
C HIS A 103 13.19 -2.37 1.40
N PHE A 104 12.72 -3.21 0.47
CA PHE A 104 13.38 -4.48 0.17
C PHE A 104 14.84 -4.30 -0.26
N PHE A 105 15.11 -3.40 -1.22
CA PHE A 105 16.45 -3.23 -1.78
C PHE A 105 17.35 -2.27 -0.98
N LEU A 106 16.80 -1.14 -0.49
CA LEU A 106 17.59 -0.08 0.15
C LEU A 106 17.35 0.06 1.65
N GLN A 107 16.45 -0.74 2.24
CA GLN A 107 16.04 -0.61 3.64
C GLN A 107 15.59 0.82 3.98
N SER A 108 14.89 1.44 3.01
CA SER A 108 14.43 2.83 3.06
C SER A 108 13.05 2.94 2.43
N ARG A 109 12.29 3.97 2.79
CA ARG A 109 11.03 4.28 2.11
C ARG A 109 11.29 5.02 0.80
N TRP A 110 10.32 4.99 -0.11
CA TRP A 110 10.32 5.81 -1.31
C TRP A 110 10.32 7.31 -0.93
N PRO A 111 11.13 8.14 -1.61
CA PRO A 111 11.15 9.57 -1.33
C PRO A 111 9.83 10.23 -1.70
N MET A 112 9.34 11.06 -0.79
CA MET A 112 8.20 11.93 -0.97
C MET A 112 8.69 13.35 -1.28
N GLY A 113 7.85 14.18 -1.91
CA GLY A 113 8.24 15.54 -2.35
C GLY A 113 8.81 16.46 -1.28
N LYS A 114 8.58 16.16 0.01
CA LYS A 114 9.12 16.92 1.17
C LYS A 114 10.50 16.47 1.64
N ASP A 115 11.05 15.39 1.09
CA ASP A 115 12.26 14.75 1.64
C ASP A 115 13.57 15.42 1.21
N ASN A 116 13.51 16.39 0.30
CA ASN A 116 14.69 17.04 -0.29
C ASN A 116 15.72 16.01 -0.82
N VAL A 117 15.20 14.94 -1.43
CA VAL A 117 15.97 13.86 -2.06
C VAL A 117 15.84 14.01 -3.57
N ASP A 118 16.97 13.91 -4.26
CA ASP A 118 16.99 13.75 -5.71
C ASP A 118 16.47 12.36 -6.07
N ILE A 119 15.27 12.30 -6.66
CA ILE A 119 14.59 11.06 -6.98
C ILE A 119 15.35 10.24 -8.03
N ASP A 120 16.02 10.90 -8.99
CA ASP A 120 16.76 10.22 -10.04
C ASP A 120 17.99 9.53 -9.47
N VAL A 121 18.68 10.19 -8.52
CA VAL A 121 19.80 9.60 -7.79
C VAL A 121 19.33 8.43 -6.91
N PHE A 122 18.16 8.55 -6.27
CA PHE A 122 17.58 7.47 -5.48
C PHE A 122 17.25 6.25 -6.36
N VAL A 123 16.52 6.45 -7.46
CA VAL A 123 16.15 5.40 -8.42
C VAL A 123 17.40 4.73 -9.00
N THR A 124 18.43 5.51 -9.37
CA THR A 124 19.70 4.96 -9.87
C THR A 124 20.36 4.02 -8.84
N ARG A 125 20.33 4.38 -7.55
CA ARG A 125 20.86 3.52 -6.48
C ARG A 125 20.01 2.26 -6.31
N LEU A 126 18.69 2.42 -6.33
CA LEU A 126 17.74 1.32 -6.22
C LEU A 126 17.95 0.29 -7.34
N GLN A 127 18.05 0.75 -8.59
CA GLN A 127 18.34 -0.08 -9.76
C GLN A 127 19.68 -0.82 -9.65
N ARG A 128 20.74 -0.13 -9.19
CA ARG A 128 22.05 -0.77 -8.99
C ARG A 128 21.98 -1.89 -7.96
N VAL A 129 21.24 -1.70 -6.88
CA VAL A 129 21.06 -2.74 -5.87
C VAL A 129 20.22 -3.88 -6.41
N ALA A 130 19.10 -3.60 -7.08
CA ALA A 130 18.27 -4.62 -7.73
C ALA A 130 19.08 -5.50 -8.70
N ALA A 131 19.94 -4.88 -9.53
CA ALA A 131 20.83 -5.59 -10.45
C ALA A 131 21.83 -6.51 -9.74
N MET A 132 22.34 -6.13 -8.55
CA MET A 132 23.21 -7.00 -7.75
C MET A 132 22.50 -8.26 -7.23
N PHE A 133 21.17 -8.19 -7.05
CA PHE A 133 20.33 -9.34 -6.69
C PHE A 133 19.85 -10.15 -7.91
N GLY A 134 20.14 -9.71 -9.14
CA GLY A 134 19.80 -10.41 -10.38
C GLY A 134 18.43 -10.05 -10.98
N TYR A 135 17.91 -8.87 -10.64
CA TYR A 135 16.69 -8.29 -11.24
C TYR A 135 17.03 -7.29 -12.36
#